data_AF-A0AAW4BF98-F1
#
_entry.id   AF-A0AAW4BF98-F1
#
_cell.length_a   1.000
_cell.length_b   1.000
_cell.length_c   1.000
_cell.angle_alpha   90.00
_cell.angle_beta   90.00
_cell.angle_gamma   90.00
#
_symmetry.space_group_name_H-M   'P 1'
#
loop_
_entity.id
_entity.type
_entity.pdbx_description
1 polymer ?
#
loop_
_entity_poly.entity_id
_entity_poly.type
_entity_poly.pdbx_seq_one_letter_code
_entity_poly.pdbx_strand_id
1 'polypeptide(L)'
;TDTFLEPCYGTGAIFEKVDLPLSQKSYAEIEMGVDYLTTDFGKQDVIITNPPFSLTEEFVRKSLSELAPNGTMAYLQRVNFLGSIKRVPFWAEVGFPNKTPIIIPRPRFVRGRSDSCEYSWFIWDYGNRFNIPQALSHIISGEV
;
A
#
# COMPACT_ATOMS: atom_id res chain seq x y z
N THR A 1 15.06 12.50 8.29
CA THR A 1 14.56 11.29 8.96
C THR A 1 13.16 11.06 8.47
N ASP A 2 12.79 9.84 8.17
CA ASP A 2 11.50 9.56 7.50
C ASP A 2 10.32 9.69 8.47
N THR A 3 9.17 10.12 7.94
CA THR A 3 7.85 9.92 8.55
C THR A 3 7.09 8.79 7.85
N PHE A 4 6.34 8.02 8.63
CA PHE A 4 5.58 6.87 8.18
C PHE A 4 4.08 7.03 8.45
N LEU A 5 3.26 6.61 7.49
CA LEU A 5 1.81 6.53 7.63
C LEU A 5 1.29 5.15 7.20
N GLU A 6 0.46 4.53 8.05
CA GLU A 6 -0.42 3.43 7.65
C GLU A 6 -1.88 3.90 7.54
N PRO A 7 -2.39 4.14 6.32
CA PRO A 7 -3.80 4.51 6.11
C PRO A 7 -4.86 3.55 6.67
N CYS A 8 -4.52 2.29 6.91
CA CYS A 8 -5.44 1.28 7.47
C CYS A 8 -4.71 0.40 8.48
N TYR A 9 -4.69 0.79 9.75
CA TYR A 9 -3.96 0.09 10.80
C TYR A 9 -4.37 -1.38 10.94
N GLY A 10 -5.67 -1.67 10.93
CA GLY A 10 -6.23 -3.00 11.17
C GLY A 10 -5.76 -3.60 12.50
N THR A 11 -4.77 -4.48 12.43
CA THR A 11 -4.18 -5.16 13.61
C THR A 11 -2.72 -4.77 13.86
N GLY A 12 -2.22 -3.74 13.19
CA GLY A 12 -0.81 -3.32 13.26
C GLY A 12 0.16 -4.23 12.50
N ALA A 13 -0.34 -5.06 11.57
CA ALA A 13 0.47 -6.05 10.85
C ALA A 13 1.60 -5.43 10.00
N ILE A 14 1.43 -4.17 9.58
CA ILE A 14 2.44 -3.36 8.91
C ILE A 14 3.06 -2.38 9.91
N PHE A 15 2.24 -1.60 10.63
CA PHE A 15 2.68 -0.56 11.58
C PHE A 15 3.77 -1.08 12.51
N GLU A 16 3.54 -2.20 13.20
CA GLU A 16 4.45 -2.71 14.22
C GLU A 16 5.77 -3.22 13.65
N LYS A 17 5.85 -3.48 12.34
CA LYS A 17 7.06 -3.94 11.65
C LYS A 17 7.92 -2.81 11.10
N VAL A 18 7.41 -1.59 11.06
CA VAL A 18 8.18 -0.42 10.62
C VAL A 18 9.07 0.06 11.76
N ASP A 19 10.38 -0.08 11.57
CA ASP A 19 11.44 0.31 12.50
C ASP A 19 11.69 1.83 12.47
N LEU A 20 10.71 2.58 12.97
CA LEU A 20 10.81 4.00 13.25
C LEU A 20 10.28 4.29 14.67
N PRO A 21 10.80 5.32 15.35
CA PRO A 21 10.22 5.85 16.58
C PRO A 21 8.73 6.15 16.43
N LEU A 22 7.93 5.90 17.49
CA LEU A 22 6.49 6.22 17.48
C LEU A 22 6.20 7.68 17.15
N SER A 23 7.09 8.61 17.50
CA SER A 23 6.96 10.03 17.16
C SER A 23 7.04 10.33 15.65
N GLN A 24 7.44 9.35 14.83
CA GLN A 24 7.55 9.44 13.38
C GLN A 24 6.51 8.58 12.66
N LYS A 25 5.60 7.95 13.40
CA LYS A 25 4.62 7.01 12.86
C LYS A 25 3.21 7.51 13.12
N SER A 26 2.42 7.55 12.06
CA SER A 26 1.01 7.90 12.07
C SER A 26 0.19 6.74 11.51
N TYR A 27 -1.08 6.65 11.89
CA TYR A 27 -2.01 5.68 11.33
C TYR A 27 -3.42 6.24 11.29
N ALA A 28 -4.25 5.63 10.45
CA ALA A 28 -5.69 5.76 10.50
C ALA A 28 -6.34 4.41 10.76
N GLU A 29 -7.42 4.41 11.52
CA GLU A 29 -8.27 3.25 11.76
C GLU A 29 -9.69 3.75 12.00
N ILE A 30 -10.58 3.38 11.09
CA ILE A 30 -11.96 3.86 11.12
C ILE A 30 -12.69 3.34 12.38
N GLU A 31 -12.35 2.13 12.84
CA GLU A 31 -12.90 1.57 14.09
C GLU A 31 -12.39 2.31 15.35
N MET A 32 -11.27 3.03 15.24
CA MET A 32 -10.73 3.89 16.31
C MET A 32 -11.11 5.37 16.12
N GLY A 33 -11.98 5.68 15.17
CA GLY A 33 -12.49 7.04 14.93
C GLY A 33 -11.57 7.92 14.09
N VAL A 34 -10.55 7.37 13.44
CA VAL A 34 -9.66 8.10 12.53
C VAL A 34 -9.91 7.64 11.10
N ASP A 35 -10.73 8.39 10.37
CA ASP A 35 -11.00 8.13 8.97
C ASP A 35 -9.88 8.70 8.09
N TYR A 36 -9.17 7.82 7.37
CA TYR A 36 -8.09 8.20 6.48
C TYR A 36 -8.54 9.19 5.41
N LEU A 37 -9.70 9.03 4.79
CA LEU A 37 -10.08 9.86 3.64
C LEU A 37 -10.38 11.31 4.02
N THR A 38 -10.67 11.57 5.30
CA THR A 38 -11.08 12.88 5.80
C THR A 38 -10.06 13.51 6.75
N THR A 39 -9.14 12.72 7.30
CA THR A 39 -8.06 13.21 8.18
C THR A 39 -6.86 13.68 7.38
N ASP A 40 -6.38 14.89 7.66
CA ASP A 40 -5.14 15.43 7.07
C ASP A 40 -3.92 14.94 7.87
N PHE A 41 -3.07 14.14 7.23
CA PHE A 41 -1.81 13.66 7.80
C PHE A 41 -0.60 14.49 7.35
N GLY A 42 -0.79 15.48 6.48
CA GLY A 42 0.30 16.21 5.86
C GLY A 42 1.21 15.33 5.00
N LYS A 43 2.42 15.82 4.72
CA LYS A 43 3.40 15.10 3.88
C LYS A 43 4.06 13.94 4.62
N GLN A 44 4.19 12.80 3.92
CA GLN A 44 4.78 11.57 4.44
C GLN A 44 5.91 11.06 3.52
N ASP A 45 7.01 10.62 4.12
CA ASP A 45 8.11 9.99 3.38
C ASP A 45 7.78 8.56 2.96
N VAL A 46 7.03 7.84 3.80
CA VAL A 46 6.68 6.43 3.60
C VAL A 46 5.21 6.19 3.90
N ILE A 47 4.48 5.60 2.95
CA ILE A 47 3.07 5.20 3.13
C ILE A 47 2.90 3.73 2.78
N ILE A 48 2.51 2.88 3.73
CA ILE A 48 2.32 1.44 3.45
C ILE A 48 0.99 0.99 4.05
N THR A 49 0.15 0.32 3.26
CA THR A 49 -1.16 -0.13 3.75
C THR A 49 -1.72 -1.35 3.01
N ASN A 50 -2.66 -2.00 3.67
CA ASN A 50 -3.63 -2.93 3.09
C ASN A 50 -5.02 -2.26 3.10
N PRO A 51 -5.42 -1.56 2.02
CA PRO A 51 -6.66 -0.78 2.02
C PRO A 51 -7.89 -1.69 1.84
N PRO A 52 -9.11 -1.21 2.15
CA PRO A 52 -10.32 -1.80 1.60
C PRO A 52 -10.27 -1.75 0.07
N PHE A 53 -10.30 -2.89 -0.61
CA PHE A 53 -10.05 -2.96 -2.06
C PHE A 53 -11.07 -2.22 -2.92
N SER A 54 -12.27 -1.97 -2.38
CA SER A 54 -13.30 -1.16 -3.03
C SER A 54 -12.96 0.33 -3.06
N LEU A 55 -12.06 0.79 -2.19
CA LEU A 55 -11.68 2.20 -2.01
C LEU A 55 -10.24 2.49 -2.47
N THR A 56 -9.58 1.54 -3.13
CA THR A 56 -8.17 1.68 -3.53
C THR A 56 -7.93 2.93 -4.38
N GLU A 57 -8.86 3.31 -5.25
CA GLU A 57 -8.66 4.46 -6.15
C GLU A 57 -8.66 5.80 -5.39
N GLU A 58 -9.55 5.96 -4.41
CA GLU A 58 -9.61 7.13 -3.52
C GLU A 58 -8.37 7.20 -2.62
N PHE A 59 -7.99 6.05 -2.05
CA PHE A 59 -6.83 5.94 -1.17
C PHE A 59 -5.52 6.28 -1.89
N VAL A 60 -5.30 5.72 -3.09
CA VAL A 60 -4.09 6.00 -3.87
C VAL A 60 -4.01 7.49 -4.23
N ARG A 61 -5.10 8.13 -4.65
CA ARG A 61 -5.10 9.57 -4.96
C ARG A 61 -4.72 10.41 -3.74
N LYS A 62 -5.30 10.12 -2.57
CA LYS A 62 -4.96 10.83 -1.33
C LYS A 62 -3.51 10.56 -0.91
N SER A 63 -3.06 9.31 -0.95
CA SER A 63 -1.68 8.97 -0.61
C SER A 63 -0.67 9.65 -1.53
N LEU A 64 -0.94 9.75 -2.83
CA LEU A 64 -0.08 10.49 -3.77
C LEU A 64 -0.06 12.00 -3.46
N SER A 65 -1.19 12.59 -3.06
CA SER A 65 -1.22 13.99 -2.65
C SER A 65 -0.52 14.24 -1.30
N GLU A 66 -0.44 13.23 -0.44
CA GLU A 66 0.30 13.24 0.84
C GLU A 66 1.75 12.78 0.70
N LEU A 67 2.16 12.22 -0.44
CA LEU A 67 3.52 11.72 -0.61
C LEU A 67 4.52 12.88 -0.73
N ALA A 68 5.65 12.78 -0.02
CA ALA A 68 6.78 13.69 -0.19
C ALA A 68 7.39 13.56 -1.60
N PRO A 69 8.09 14.58 -2.14
CA PRO A 69 8.66 14.54 -3.50
C PRO A 69 9.58 13.34 -3.79
N ASN A 70 10.32 12.89 -2.78
CA ASN A 70 11.15 11.69 -2.80
C ASN A 70 10.53 10.58 -1.94
N GLY A 71 9.22 10.58 -1.74
CA GLY A 71 8.53 9.61 -0.91
C GLY A 71 8.35 8.27 -1.60
N THR A 72 7.93 7.29 -0.81
CA THR A 72 7.67 5.93 -1.26
C THR A 72 6.33 5.45 -0.71
N MET A 73 5.47 4.87 -1.55
CA MET A 73 4.24 4.23 -1.08
C MET A 73 4.08 2.81 -1.60
N ALA A 74 3.51 1.93 -0.77
CA ALA A 74 3.26 0.52 -1.10
C ALA A 74 1.86 0.07 -0.67
N TYR A 75 1.11 -0.47 -1.61
CA TYR A 75 -0.28 -0.87 -1.43
C TYR A 75 -0.45 -2.37 -1.67
N LEU A 76 -0.98 -3.10 -0.70
CA LEU A 76 -1.34 -4.50 -0.91
C LEU A 76 -2.59 -4.57 -1.80
N GLN A 77 -2.50 -5.31 -2.90
CA GLN A 77 -3.60 -5.42 -3.85
C GLN A 77 -3.69 -6.75 -4.57
N ARG A 78 -4.86 -7.02 -5.16
CA ARG A 78 -5.05 -8.14 -6.09
C ARG A 78 -4.43 -7.81 -7.44
N VAL A 79 -3.76 -8.77 -8.07
CA VAL A 79 -3.12 -8.57 -9.39
C VAL A 79 -4.16 -8.17 -10.45
N ASN A 80 -5.36 -8.73 -10.40
CA ASN A 80 -6.43 -8.41 -11.35
C ASN A 80 -6.92 -6.95 -11.28
N PHE A 81 -6.54 -6.18 -10.25
CA PHE A 81 -6.83 -4.76 -10.17
C PHE A 81 -6.19 -3.98 -11.34
N LEU A 82 -5.02 -4.42 -11.82
CA LEU A 82 -4.31 -3.85 -12.97
C LEU A 82 -5.08 -4.04 -14.30
N GLY A 83 -5.86 -5.12 -14.43
CA GLY A 83 -6.46 -5.55 -15.70
C GLY A 83 -7.91 -5.11 -15.93
N SER A 84 -8.42 -4.14 -15.17
CA SER A 84 -9.84 -3.73 -15.26
C SER A 84 -10.04 -2.56 -16.22
N ILE A 85 -10.91 -2.72 -17.23
CA ILE A 85 -11.20 -1.67 -18.21
C ILE A 85 -11.69 -0.37 -17.58
N LYS A 86 -12.47 -0.45 -16.49
CA LYS A 86 -12.99 0.72 -15.78
C LYS A 86 -11.88 1.58 -15.16
N ARG A 87 -10.66 1.03 -14.99
CA ARG A 87 -9.51 1.68 -14.34
C ARG A 87 -8.52 2.25 -15.32
N VAL A 88 -8.76 2.14 -16.63
CA VAL A 88 -7.91 2.79 -17.64
C VAL A 88 -7.75 4.30 -17.36
N PRO A 89 -8.83 5.07 -17.07
CA PRO A 89 -8.67 6.48 -16.72
C PRO A 89 -7.89 6.71 -15.43
N PHE A 90 -8.13 5.88 -14.41
CA PHE A 90 -7.41 5.95 -13.14
C PHE A 90 -5.90 5.76 -13.34
N TRP A 91 -5.48 4.73 -14.08
CA TRP A 91 -4.05 4.51 -14.34
C TRP A 91 -3.42 5.58 -15.23
N ALA A 92 -4.18 6.17 -16.16
CA ALA A 92 -3.72 7.31 -16.94
C ALA A 92 -3.51 8.57 -16.06
N GLU A 93 -4.30 8.71 -15.00
CA GLU A 93 -4.20 9.79 -14.02
C GLU A 93 -3.00 9.62 -13.07
N VAL A 94 -2.90 8.46 -12.40
CA VAL A 94 -1.93 8.26 -11.30
C VAL A 94 -0.61 7.60 -11.73
N GLY A 95 -0.58 7.02 -12.93
CA GLY A 95 0.53 6.19 -13.39
C GLY A 95 0.58 4.81 -12.71
N PHE A 96 1.20 3.85 -13.39
CA PHE A 96 1.41 2.52 -12.81
C PHE A 96 2.50 2.54 -11.72
N PRO A 97 2.40 1.68 -10.70
CA PRO A 97 3.50 1.45 -9.75
C PRO A 97 4.76 0.99 -10.48
N ASN A 98 5.92 1.54 -10.12
CA ASN A 98 7.18 1.17 -10.76
C ASN A 98 7.77 -0.15 -10.23
N LYS A 99 7.32 -0.66 -9.07
CA LYS A 99 7.66 -2.01 -8.59
C LYS A 99 6.38 -2.76 -8.23
N THR A 100 6.23 -3.98 -8.73
CA THR A 100 5.03 -4.82 -8.56
C THR A 100 5.42 -6.27 -8.23
N PRO A 101 5.96 -6.54 -7.02
CA PRO A 101 6.32 -7.90 -6.62
C PRO A 101 5.06 -8.73 -6.28
N ILE A 102 4.86 -9.80 -7.04
CA ILE A 102 3.80 -10.78 -6.83
C ILE A 102 4.19 -11.66 -5.63
N ILE A 103 3.26 -11.82 -4.69
CA ILE A 103 3.50 -12.54 -3.44
C ILE A 103 3.26 -14.03 -3.64
N ILE A 104 4.28 -14.85 -3.36
CA ILE A 104 4.25 -16.31 -3.50
C ILE A 104 4.74 -17.02 -2.21
N PRO A 105 4.13 -18.11 -1.75
CA PRO A 105 2.83 -18.60 -2.16
C PRO A 105 1.73 -17.57 -1.85
N ARG A 106 0.56 -17.73 -2.48
CA ARG A 106 -0.57 -16.80 -2.27
C ARG A 106 -0.90 -16.72 -0.76
N PRO A 107 -0.91 -15.52 -0.17
CA PRO A 107 -1.27 -15.37 1.24
C PRO A 107 -2.72 -15.80 1.48
N ARG A 108 -2.97 -16.38 2.66
CA ARG A 108 -4.31 -16.78 3.11
C ARG A 108 -4.77 -15.80 4.18
N PHE A 109 -5.77 -14.98 3.86
CA PHE A 109 -6.39 -14.08 4.82
C PHE A 109 -7.49 -14.83 5.59
N VAL A 110 -7.46 -14.75 6.92
CA VAL A 110 -8.36 -15.48 7.82
C VAL A 110 -9.67 -14.70 7.94
N ARG A 111 -10.65 -14.91 7.04
CA ARG A 111 -12.11 -14.58 7.20
C ARG A 111 -12.94 -14.77 5.91
N GLY A 112 -12.91 -15.97 5.33
CA GLY A 112 -13.92 -16.42 4.35
C GLY A 112 -13.60 -16.17 2.87
N ARG A 113 -13.93 -17.18 2.06
CA ARG A 113 -13.62 -17.40 0.62
C ARG A 113 -12.17 -17.11 0.24
N SER A 114 -11.45 -18.15 -0.18
CA SER A 114 -10.20 -17.98 -0.88
C SER A 114 -10.45 -17.13 -2.12
N ASP A 115 -9.98 -15.89 -2.10
CA ASP A 115 -9.87 -15.09 -3.30
C ASP A 115 -9.06 -15.88 -4.32
N SER A 116 -9.61 -16.03 -5.52
CA SER A 116 -9.03 -16.83 -6.61
C SER A 116 -7.90 -16.10 -7.33
N CYS A 117 -7.48 -14.93 -6.82
CA CYS A 117 -6.48 -14.07 -7.42
C CYS A 117 -5.23 -13.95 -6.52
N GLU A 118 -4.08 -13.84 -7.16
CA GLU A 118 -2.79 -13.53 -6.57
C GLU A 118 -2.79 -12.11 -5.99
N TYR A 119 -1.91 -11.89 -5.01
CA TYR A 119 -1.67 -10.60 -4.40
C TYR A 119 -0.31 -10.07 -4.83
N SER A 120 -0.20 -8.75 -4.91
CA SER A 120 1.04 -8.03 -5.16
C SER A 120 1.09 -6.80 -4.27
N TRP A 121 2.30 -6.34 -3.97
CA TRP A 121 2.47 -4.94 -3.58
C TRP A 121 2.49 -4.08 -4.83
N PHE A 122 1.76 -2.98 -4.84
CA PHE A 122 1.87 -1.91 -5.83
C PHE A 122 2.69 -0.80 -5.21
N ILE A 123 3.89 -0.57 -5.74
CA ILE A 123 4.87 0.31 -5.11
C ILE A 123 5.25 1.44 -6.06
N TRP A 124 5.07 2.67 -5.59
CA TRP A 124 5.63 3.88 -6.16
C TRP A 124 6.82 4.29 -5.31
N ASP A 125 8.03 4.08 -5.81
CA ASP A 125 9.28 4.22 -5.04
C ASP A 125 10.19 5.31 -5.61
N TYR A 126 9.83 6.57 -5.34
CA TYR A 126 10.62 7.72 -5.80
C TYR A 126 11.84 7.98 -4.93
N GLY A 127 11.81 7.54 -3.67
CA GLY A 127 12.92 7.64 -2.72
C GLY A 127 13.90 6.48 -2.73
N ASN A 128 13.67 5.45 -3.55
CA ASN A 128 14.47 4.23 -3.62
C ASN A 128 14.60 3.50 -2.27
N ARG A 129 13.51 3.42 -1.51
CA ARG A 129 13.45 2.79 -0.18
C ARG A 129 13.17 1.28 -0.23
N PHE A 130 12.70 0.75 -1.35
CA PHE A 130 12.50 -0.70 -1.52
C PHE A 130 13.64 -1.32 -2.34
N ASN A 131 14.40 -2.23 -1.73
CA ASN A 131 15.37 -3.06 -2.46
C ASN A 131 14.67 -4.23 -3.19
N ILE A 132 13.79 -3.88 -4.13
CA ILE A 132 12.97 -4.81 -4.94
C ILE A 132 13.18 -4.44 -6.42
N PRO A 133 13.23 -5.42 -7.34
CA PRO A 133 13.34 -5.13 -8.77
C PRO A 133 12.23 -4.21 -9.29
N GLN A 134 12.56 -3.39 -10.29
CA GLN A 134 11.59 -2.61 -11.05
C GLN A 134 10.65 -3.54 -11.84
N ALA A 135 9.46 -3.03 -12.17
CA ALA A 135 8.39 -3.73 -12.87
C ALA A 135 7.91 -4.98 -12.11
N LEU A 136 7.51 -6.03 -12.84
CA LEU A 136 7.03 -7.28 -12.28
C LEU A 136 8.18 -8.09 -11.68
N SER A 137 7.99 -8.56 -10.46
CA SER A 137 8.91 -9.46 -9.78
C SER A 137 8.14 -10.38 -8.84
N HIS A 138 8.85 -11.14 -8.01
CA HIS A 138 8.24 -12.00 -7.00
C HIS A 138 8.82 -11.68 -5.62
N ILE A 139 8.00 -11.86 -4.59
CA ILE A 139 8.45 -11.93 -3.20
C ILE A 139 7.95 -13.22 -2.57
N ILE A 140 8.85 -13.91 -1.88
CA ILE A 140 8.53 -15.16 -1.20
C ILE A 140 8.02 -14.83 0.21
N SER A 141 6.75 -15.15 0.51
CA SER A 141 6.15 -14.95 1.82
C SER A 141 6.31 -16.20 2.68
N GLY A 142 7.22 -16.15 3.64
CA GLY A 142 7.52 -17.24 4.57
C GLY A 142 8.83 -17.97 4.22
N GLU A 143 9.22 -18.89 5.11
CA GLU A 143 10.28 -19.85 4.81
C GLU A 143 9.71 -20.91 3.85
N VAL A 144 10.47 -21.23 2.80
CA VAL A 144 10.14 -22.28 1.83
C VAL A 144 10.43 -23.65 2.42
#